data_AF-A0A7X7I2C4-F1
#
_entry.id   AF-A0A7X7I2C4-F1
#
_cell.length_a   1.000
_cell.length_b   1.000
_cell.length_c   1.000
_cell.angle_alpha   90.00
_cell.angle_beta   90.00
_cell.angle_gamma   90.00
#
_symmetry.space_group_name_H-M   'P 1'
#
loop_
_entity.id
_entity.type
_entity.pdbx_description
1 polymer ?
#
loop_
_entity_poly.entity_id
_entity_poly.type
_entity_poly.pdbx_seq_one_letter_code
_entity_poly.pdbx_strand_id
1 'polypeptide(L)'
;MTVLDYSLQTIDTTTVFVTVASESSSTDGDAALDEYLGKSISEICPNEYTDNSKNHCAHFVSHVKGYTFGFKCYGMTNKGPKPGASIRVHEVFSECPLVGRWDDKPESITSCLAFVTSSKNVKIDKKEMLNVPAKHIGIFSGGMIYHYSNSKDQVVKQTPQQFKKHYKGSTIEVFYGTFPTV
;
A
#
# COMPACT_ATOMS: atom_id res chain seq x y z
N MET A 1 45.02 43.17 53.85
CA MET A 1 44.23 43.95 52.89
C MET A 1 44.91 43.74 51.55
N THR A 2 44.44 42.75 50.80
CA THR A 2 45.16 42.19 49.66
C THR A 2 44.19 42.08 48.50
N VAL A 3 44.54 42.77 47.42
CA VAL A 3 43.84 42.81 46.14
C VAL A 3 43.84 41.43 45.47
N LEU A 4 42.72 41.06 44.82
CA LEU A 4 42.67 39.93 43.90
C LEU A 4 42.11 40.39 42.56
N ASP A 5 42.85 40.00 41.53
CA ASP A 5 42.77 40.35 40.12
C ASP A 5 41.47 39.93 39.43
N TYR A 6 41.05 40.77 38.49
CA TYR A 6 40.10 40.46 37.43
C TYR A 6 40.82 39.68 36.32
N SER A 7 40.25 38.54 35.89
CA SER A 7 40.62 37.89 34.63
C SER A 7 39.38 37.72 33.76
N LEU A 8 39.43 38.34 32.59
CA LEU A 8 38.45 38.26 31.51
C LEU A 8 38.67 36.95 30.74
N GLN A 9 37.66 36.09 30.65
CA GLN A 9 37.66 34.97 29.71
C GLN A 9 36.97 35.37 28.41
N THR A 10 37.70 35.18 27.32
CA THR A 10 37.32 35.41 25.93
C THR A 10 36.29 34.39 25.44
N ILE A 11 35.32 34.86 24.67
CA ILE A 11 34.25 34.08 24.06
C ILE A 11 34.79 33.49 22.74
N ASP A 12 34.83 32.17 22.61
CA ASP A 12 35.15 31.48 21.36
C ASP A 12 33.86 31.12 20.62
N THR A 13 33.65 31.78 19.48
CA THR A 13 32.53 31.55 18.56
C THR A 13 32.88 30.45 17.58
N THR A 14 32.39 29.23 17.83
CA THR A 14 32.30 28.21 16.78
C THR A 14 30.88 27.64 16.75
N THR A 15 30.04 28.22 15.90
CA THR A 15 28.71 27.69 15.56
C THR A 15 28.87 26.44 14.71
N VAL A 16 28.70 25.27 15.31
CA VAL A 16 28.58 24.00 14.59
C VAL A 16 27.14 23.88 14.11
N PHE A 17 26.92 24.03 12.80
CA PHE A 17 25.68 23.61 12.17
C PHE A 17 25.61 22.08 12.16
N VAL A 18 24.90 21.50 13.12
CA VAL A 18 24.49 20.11 13.06
C VAL A 18 23.32 20.02 12.08
N THR A 19 23.60 19.57 10.87
CA THR A 19 22.57 19.09 9.94
C THR A 19 21.93 17.86 10.57
N VAL A 20 20.75 18.02 11.18
CA VAL A 20 19.92 16.88 11.54
C VAL A 20 19.42 16.25 10.25
N ALA A 21 20.00 15.10 9.90
CA ALA A 21 19.38 14.20 8.95
C ALA A 21 18.00 13.85 9.53
N SER A 22 16.94 14.17 8.79
CA SER A 22 15.60 13.73 9.13
C SER A 22 15.59 12.20 9.11
N GLU A 23 15.57 11.58 10.28
CA GLU A 23 15.30 10.16 10.45
C GLU A 23 13.92 9.88 9.84
N SER A 24 13.91 9.12 8.77
CA SER A 24 12.69 8.55 8.21
C SER A 24 12.20 7.51 9.22
N SER A 25 11.08 7.80 9.88
CA SER A 25 10.39 6.83 10.72
C SER A 25 9.73 5.76 9.83
N SER A 26 10.53 4.80 9.38
CA SER A 26 10.04 3.54 8.83
C SER A 26 10.51 2.44 9.76
N THR A 27 9.63 1.81 10.53
CA THR A 27 10.12 0.66 11.31
C THR A 27 9.20 -0.55 11.41
N ASP A 28 7.88 -0.45 11.54
CA ASP A 28 7.13 -1.68 11.89
C ASP A 28 6.20 -2.20 10.80
N GLY A 29 5.46 -1.32 10.12
CA GLY A 29 4.51 -1.73 9.08
C GLY A 29 5.17 -2.18 7.76
N ASP A 30 6.30 -1.55 7.39
CA ASP A 30 7.01 -1.83 6.14
C ASP A 30 7.82 -3.12 6.21
N ALA A 31 8.47 -3.37 7.36
CA ALA A 31 9.24 -4.58 7.59
C ALA A 31 8.37 -5.85 7.44
N ALA A 32 7.13 -5.80 7.95
CA ALA A 32 6.17 -6.90 7.81
C ALA A 32 5.71 -7.13 6.36
N LEU A 33 5.66 -6.09 5.52
CA LEU A 33 5.29 -6.22 4.11
C LEU A 33 6.45 -6.76 3.25
N ASP A 34 7.69 -6.45 3.63
CA ASP A 34 8.88 -6.95 2.95
C ASP A 34 9.00 -8.49 3.03
N GLU A 35 8.46 -9.12 4.08
CA GLU A 35 8.37 -10.58 4.20
C GLU A 35 7.56 -11.26 3.09
N TYR A 36 6.71 -10.51 2.38
CA TYR A 36 5.93 -11.04 1.27
C TYR A 36 6.66 -10.97 -0.07
N LEU A 37 7.72 -10.15 -0.20
CA LEU A 37 8.40 -9.93 -1.47
C LEU A 37 8.92 -11.24 -2.07
N GLY A 38 8.63 -11.45 -3.36
CA GLY A 38 9.00 -12.67 -4.06
C GLY A 38 8.09 -13.87 -3.80
N LYS A 39 7.20 -13.83 -2.80
CA LYS A 39 6.26 -14.94 -2.56
C LYS A 39 5.23 -15.04 -3.67
N SER A 40 4.98 -16.27 -4.09
CA SER A 40 3.86 -16.65 -4.93
C SER A 40 2.54 -16.66 -4.15
N ILE A 41 1.40 -16.66 -4.84
CA ILE A 41 0.11 -16.73 -4.16
C ILE A 41 -0.11 -18.09 -3.47
N SER A 42 0.54 -19.16 -3.95
CA SER A 42 0.51 -20.49 -3.31
C SER A 42 1.15 -20.53 -1.94
N GLU A 43 2.11 -19.65 -1.68
CA GLU A 43 2.72 -19.51 -0.35
C GLU A 43 1.88 -18.66 0.61
N ILE A 44 0.86 -17.97 0.09
CA ILE A 44 0.06 -16.99 0.83
C ILE A 44 -1.36 -17.52 1.08
N CYS A 45 -1.94 -18.24 0.11
CA CYS A 45 -3.32 -18.69 0.16
C CYS A 45 -3.43 -20.15 0.62
N PRO A 46 -3.92 -20.41 1.86
CA PRO A 46 -4.17 -21.77 2.33
C PRO A 46 -5.43 -22.41 1.73
N ASN A 47 -6.21 -21.67 0.93
CA ASN A 47 -7.45 -22.15 0.29
C ASN A 47 -7.22 -22.77 -1.09
N GLU A 48 -5.97 -22.95 -1.52
CA GLU A 48 -5.59 -23.54 -2.82
C GLU A 48 -6.12 -22.79 -4.06
N TYR A 49 -6.55 -21.52 -3.90
CA TYR A 49 -6.94 -20.68 -5.03
C TYR A 49 -5.71 -19.99 -5.63
N THR A 50 -4.87 -20.78 -6.30
CA THR A 50 -3.47 -20.41 -6.62
C THR A 50 -3.11 -20.56 -8.10
N ASP A 51 -4.11 -20.61 -8.99
CA ASP A 51 -3.91 -20.69 -10.44
C ASP A 51 -3.42 -19.35 -10.99
N ASN A 52 -2.13 -19.28 -11.37
CA ASN A 52 -1.48 -18.08 -11.90
C ASN A 52 -2.17 -17.47 -13.15
N SER A 53 -3.06 -18.20 -13.84
CA SER A 53 -3.89 -17.63 -14.91
C SER A 53 -4.98 -16.68 -14.39
N LYS A 54 -5.20 -16.62 -13.07
CA LYS A 54 -6.17 -15.74 -12.41
C LYS A 54 -5.51 -14.46 -11.91
N ASN A 55 -6.32 -13.41 -11.78
CA ASN A 55 -5.87 -12.15 -11.19
C ASN A 55 -5.82 -12.28 -9.66
N HIS A 56 -4.63 -12.19 -9.09
CA HIS A 56 -4.38 -12.38 -7.65
C HIS A 56 -4.06 -11.10 -6.87
N CYS A 57 -4.20 -9.92 -7.49
CA CYS A 57 -3.88 -8.64 -6.85
C CYS A 57 -4.71 -8.36 -5.59
N ALA A 58 -6.04 -8.43 -5.69
CA ALA A 58 -6.93 -8.31 -4.52
C ALA A 58 -6.77 -9.49 -3.56
N HIS A 59 -6.43 -10.67 -4.08
CA HIS A 59 -6.26 -11.88 -3.29
C HIS A 59 -5.10 -11.74 -2.29
N PHE A 60 -3.94 -11.30 -2.76
CA PHE A 60 -2.79 -10.97 -1.93
C PHE A 60 -3.12 -9.89 -0.89
N VAL A 61 -3.64 -8.74 -1.33
CA VAL A 61 -3.96 -7.62 -0.42
C VAL A 61 -4.92 -8.06 0.68
N SER A 62 -5.92 -8.86 0.34
CA SER A 62 -6.93 -9.33 1.29
C SER A 62 -6.37 -10.35 2.28
N HIS A 63 -5.42 -11.20 1.89
CA HIS A 63 -4.71 -12.06 2.84
C HIS A 63 -3.88 -11.26 3.84
N VAL A 64 -3.13 -10.25 3.37
CA VAL A 64 -2.31 -9.40 4.23
C VAL A 64 -3.15 -8.58 5.20
N LYS A 65 -4.30 -8.07 4.74
CA LYS A 65 -5.16 -7.17 5.54
C LYS A 65 -6.31 -7.86 6.25
N GLY A 66 -6.49 -9.17 6.07
CA GLY A 66 -7.58 -9.94 6.70
C GLY A 66 -8.98 -9.64 6.13
N TYR A 67 -9.08 -9.20 4.87
CA TYR A 67 -10.37 -8.89 4.25
C TYR A 67 -11.15 -10.17 3.92
N THR A 68 -12.34 -10.29 4.51
CA THR A 68 -13.19 -11.49 4.44
C THR A 68 -14.65 -11.19 4.05
N PHE A 69 -14.87 -10.09 3.35
CA PHE A 69 -16.16 -9.68 2.78
C PHE A 69 -16.26 -10.03 1.29
N GLY A 70 -17.43 -9.81 0.69
CA GLY A 70 -17.66 -10.04 -0.73
C GLY A 70 -17.36 -11.48 -1.18
N PHE A 71 -16.89 -11.64 -2.41
CA PHE A 71 -16.55 -12.92 -3.00
C PHE A 71 -15.12 -13.34 -2.62
N LYS A 72 -14.97 -14.61 -2.19
CA LYS A 72 -13.79 -15.10 -1.47
C LYS A 72 -13.13 -16.30 -2.13
N CYS A 73 -11.84 -16.50 -1.86
CA CYS A 73 -11.06 -17.63 -2.39
C CYS A 73 -11.62 -18.99 -1.97
N TYR A 74 -12.12 -19.12 -0.73
CA TYR A 74 -12.83 -20.33 -0.30
C TYR A 74 -14.03 -20.64 -1.20
N GLY A 75 -14.76 -19.62 -1.68
CA GLY A 75 -15.89 -19.80 -2.58
C GLY A 75 -15.51 -20.31 -3.98
N MET A 76 -14.24 -20.24 -4.36
CA MET A 76 -13.75 -20.76 -5.64
C MET A 76 -13.34 -22.23 -5.56
N THR A 77 -12.85 -22.68 -4.40
CA THR A 77 -12.24 -24.00 -4.25
C THR A 77 -12.99 -24.93 -3.31
N ASN A 78 -13.76 -24.38 -2.36
CA ASN A 78 -14.34 -25.05 -1.20
C ASN A 78 -13.29 -25.77 -0.32
N LYS A 79 -12.03 -25.32 -0.35
CA LYS A 79 -10.91 -25.91 0.38
C LYS A 79 -10.26 -24.91 1.35
N GLY A 80 -9.55 -25.43 2.34
CA GLY A 80 -8.81 -24.64 3.33
C GLY A 80 -9.68 -23.94 4.38
N PRO A 81 -9.09 -23.03 5.17
CA PRO A 81 -9.77 -22.36 6.28
C PRO A 81 -10.91 -21.43 5.82
N LYS A 82 -12.00 -21.39 6.58
CA LYS A 82 -13.07 -20.38 6.42
C LYS A 82 -12.72 -19.08 7.16
N PRO A 83 -13.19 -17.91 6.67
CA PRO A 83 -14.03 -17.73 5.48
C PRO A 83 -13.24 -17.63 4.16
N GLY A 84 -11.91 -17.57 4.20
CA GLY A 84 -11.07 -17.22 3.05
C GLY A 84 -11.02 -15.71 2.79
N ALA A 85 -10.03 -15.26 2.01
CA ALA A 85 -9.81 -13.86 1.69
C ALA A 85 -10.65 -13.37 0.50
N SER A 86 -11.03 -12.09 0.51
CA SER A 86 -11.70 -11.42 -0.61
C SER A 86 -10.83 -11.43 -1.87
N ILE A 87 -11.42 -11.60 -3.06
CA ILE A 87 -10.65 -11.73 -4.32
C ILE A 87 -11.01 -10.72 -5.41
N ARG A 88 -11.89 -9.76 -5.14
CA ARG A 88 -12.38 -8.79 -6.13
C ARG A 88 -12.01 -7.36 -5.76
N VAL A 89 -11.20 -6.73 -6.62
CA VAL A 89 -10.72 -5.35 -6.44
C VAL A 89 -11.83 -4.33 -6.22
N HIS A 90 -12.91 -4.41 -7.01
CA HIS A 90 -14.01 -3.44 -6.96
C HIS A 90 -14.85 -3.56 -5.68
N GLU A 91 -14.96 -4.77 -5.13
CA GLU A 91 -15.62 -5.00 -3.84
C GLU A 91 -14.77 -4.38 -2.72
N VAL A 92 -13.44 -4.62 -2.72
CA VAL A 92 -12.51 -3.97 -1.77
C VAL A 92 -12.55 -2.44 -1.86
N PHE A 93 -12.61 -1.88 -3.08
CA PHE A 93 -12.73 -0.44 -3.27
C PHE A 93 -14.00 0.15 -2.62
N SER A 94 -15.12 -0.57 -2.72
CA SER A 94 -16.41 -0.11 -2.20
C SER A 94 -16.49 -0.13 -0.67
N GLU A 95 -15.74 -1.04 -0.05
CA GLU A 95 -15.62 -1.17 1.42
C GLU A 95 -14.67 -0.14 2.05
N CYS A 96 -13.87 0.58 1.25
CA CYS A 96 -13.03 1.65 1.77
C CYS A 96 -13.90 2.76 2.41
N PRO A 97 -13.61 3.19 3.65
CA PRO A 97 -14.34 4.29 4.28
C PRO A 97 -14.23 5.59 3.50
N LEU A 98 -13.03 5.90 3.01
CA LEU A 98 -12.71 7.04 2.19
C LEU A 98 -11.96 6.58 0.94
N VAL A 99 -12.33 7.12 -0.22
CA VAL A 99 -11.62 6.93 -1.49
C VAL A 99 -11.43 8.28 -2.18
N GLY A 100 -10.40 8.39 -3.01
CA GLY A 100 -10.14 9.60 -3.77
C GLY A 100 -9.07 9.40 -4.84
N ARG A 101 -8.80 10.45 -5.62
CA ARG A 101 -7.68 10.45 -6.56
C ARG A 101 -6.37 10.48 -5.79
N TRP A 102 -5.35 9.80 -6.32
CA TRP A 102 -4.04 9.74 -5.69
C TRP A 102 -3.39 11.12 -5.52
N ASP A 103 -3.53 11.99 -6.52
CA ASP A 103 -2.97 13.34 -6.52
C ASP A 103 -3.64 14.25 -5.47
N ASP A 104 -4.87 13.91 -5.04
CA ASP A 104 -5.62 14.61 -4.00
C ASP A 104 -5.52 13.91 -2.62
N LYS A 105 -4.65 12.90 -2.48
CA LYS A 105 -4.52 12.13 -1.23
C LYS A 105 -3.93 13.01 -0.12
N PRO A 106 -4.62 13.17 1.03
CA PRO A 106 -4.06 13.89 2.17
C PRO A 106 -2.69 13.35 2.60
N GLU A 107 -1.76 14.25 2.95
CA GLU A 107 -0.43 13.89 3.44
C GLU A 107 -0.49 13.12 4.77
N SER A 108 -1.52 13.37 5.59
CA SER A 108 -1.79 12.64 6.82
C SER A 108 -2.10 11.15 6.60
N ILE A 109 -2.48 10.74 5.38
CA ILE A 109 -2.65 9.33 5.02
C ILE A 109 -1.30 8.79 4.56
N THR A 110 -0.52 8.29 5.53
CA THR A 110 0.81 7.71 5.31
C THR A 110 0.76 6.25 4.86
N SER A 111 -0.35 5.54 5.11
CA SER A 111 -0.59 4.18 4.61
C SER A 111 -2.05 4.01 4.18
N CYS A 112 -2.28 3.33 3.04
CA CYS A 112 -3.60 3.12 2.46
C CYS A 112 -3.56 2.03 1.39
N LEU A 113 -4.69 1.78 0.73
CA LEU A 113 -4.76 0.99 -0.50
C LEU A 113 -4.55 1.89 -1.71
N ALA A 114 -3.79 1.42 -2.69
CA ALA A 114 -3.61 2.05 -3.98
C ALA A 114 -4.32 1.21 -5.06
N PHE A 115 -5.17 1.84 -5.85
CA PHE A 115 -5.90 1.21 -6.95
C PHE A 115 -5.51 1.87 -8.26
N VAL A 116 -5.39 1.10 -9.35
CA VAL A 116 -5.11 1.67 -10.68
C VAL A 116 -6.06 1.08 -11.72
N THR A 117 -6.69 1.97 -12.48
CA THR A 117 -7.59 1.66 -13.61
C THR A 117 -7.82 2.93 -14.44
N SER A 118 -8.64 2.86 -15.50
CA SER A 118 -9.11 4.05 -16.20
C SER A 118 -10.04 4.86 -15.30
N SER A 119 -9.93 6.19 -15.26
CA SER A 119 -10.83 7.05 -14.50
C SER A 119 -12.29 6.96 -14.92
N LYS A 120 -12.57 6.49 -16.14
CA LYS A 120 -13.94 6.19 -16.59
C LYS A 120 -14.59 5.03 -15.81
N ASN A 121 -13.80 4.21 -15.14
CA ASN A 121 -14.27 3.05 -14.37
C ASN A 121 -14.52 3.38 -12.89
N VAL A 122 -14.32 4.63 -12.44
CA VAL A 122 -14.42 4.99 -11.02
C VAL A 122 -15.39 6.14 -10.83
N LYS A 123 -16.29 5.98 -9.86
CA LYS A 123 -17.16 7.05 -9.35
C LYS A 123 -16.85 7.23 -7.86
N ILE A 124 -16.00 8.21 -7.56
CA ILE A 124 -15.48 8.45 -6.21
C ILE A 124 -16.61 8.79 -5.22
N ASP A 125 -17.55 9.63 -5.66
CA ASP A 125 -18.73 10.06 -4.89
C ASP A 125 -19.61 8.87 -4.45
N LYS A 126 -19.65 7.82 -5.26
CA LYS A 126 -20.40 6.59 -4.99
C LYS A 126 -19.56 5.47 -4.39
N LYS A 127 -18.26 5.70 -4.22
CA LYS A 127 -17.27 4.67 -3.87
C LYS A 127 -17.37 3.43 -4.77
N GLU A 128 -17.65 3.65 -6.06
CA GLU A 128 -17.90 2.60 -7.02
C GLU A 128 -16.72 2.47 -7.98
N MET A 129 -16.28 1.22 -8.22
CA MET A 129 -15.35 0.87 -9.28
C MET A 129 -15.97 -0.22 -10.16
N LEU A 130 -15.96 -0.05 -11.47
CA LEU A 130 -16.53 -1.02 -12.39
C LEU A 130 -15.77 -2.35 -12.34
N ASN A 131 -16.50 -3.46 -12.47
CA ASN A 131 -15.90 -4.78 -12.59
C ASN A 131 -15.36 -5.04 -14.00
N VAL A 132 -14.19 -4.48 -14.31
CA VAL A 132 -13.50 -4.65 -15.60
C VAL A 132 -12.18 -5.42 -15.45
N PRO A 133 -11.66 -6.12 -16.48
CA PRO A 133 -10.38 -6.82 -16.37
C PRO A 133 -9.19 -5.90 -16.05
N ALA A 134 -9.17 -4.68 -16.59
CA ALA A 134 -8.11 -3.71 -16.40
C ALA A 134 -8.28 -2.92 -15.09
N LYS A 135 -8.05 -3.58 -13.95
CA LYS A 135 -7.96 -2.96 -12.63
C LYS A 135 -6.98 -3.71 -11.73
N HIS A 136 -6.24 -2.98 -10.92
CA HIS A 136 -5.23 -3.54 -10.02
C HIS A 136 -5.21 -2.83 -8.67
N ILE A 137 -4.70 -3.49 -7.64
CA ILE A 137 -4.65 -2.99 -6.26
C ILE A 137 -3.32 -3.36 -5.58
N GLY A 138 -2.86 -2.51 -4.68
CA GLY A 138 -1.74 -2.76 -3.77
C GLY A 138 -1.88 -2.04 -2.43
N ILE A 139 -0.96 -2.30 -1.51
CA ILE A 139 -0.86 -1.66 -0.20
C ILE A 139 0.24 -0.60 -0.27
N PHE A 140 -0.11 0.67 -0.03
CA PHE A 140 0.84 1.75 0.09
C PHE A 140 1.33 1.88 1.54
N SER A 141 2.65 1.79 1.72
CA SER A 141 3.34 1.96 3.01
C SER A 141 4.80 2.30 2.74
N GLY A 142 5.41 3.16 3.58
CA GLY A 142 6.85 3.51 3.42
C GLY A 142 7.19 4.16 2.08
N GLY A 143 6.25 4.88 1.46
CA GLY A 143 6.43 5.45 0.12
C GLY A 143 6.38 4.45 -1.04
N MET A 144 6.13 3.17 -0.76
CA MET A 144 6.10 2.07 -1.72
C MET A 144 4.72 1.43 -1.79
N ILE A 145 4.38 0.85 -2.94
CA ILE A 145 3.16 0.07 -3.15
C ILE A 145 3.54 -1.39 -3.33
N TYR A 146 3.09 -2.22 -2.39
CA TYR A 146 3.23 -3.67 -2.39
C TYR A 146 2.03 -4.30 -3.09
N HIS A 147 2.26 -5.09 -4.13
CA HIS A 147 1.19 -5.74 -4.89
C HIS A 147 1.64 -7.05 -5.50
N TYR A 148 0.68 -7.93 -5.80
CA TYR A 148 0.96 -9.16 -6.53
C TYR A 148 1.00 -8.87 -8.03
N SER A 149 2.11 -9.19 -8.69
CA SER A 149 2.29 -9.03 -10.13
C SER A 149 1.93 -10.34 -10.84
N ASN A 150 0.77 -10.39 -11.51
CA ASN A 150 0.36 -11.58 -12.27
C ASN A 150 1.30 -11.92 -13.45
N SER A 151 2.10 -10.95 -13.94
CA SER A 151 3.09 -11.22 -14.99
C SER A 151 4.39 -11.85 -14.46
N LYS A 152 4.64 -11.72 -13.16
CA LYS A 152 5.83 -12.26 -12.48
C LYS A 152 5.49 -13.38 -11.50
N ASP A 153 4.20 -13.67 -11.33
CA ASP A 153 3.65 -14.64 -10.38
C ASP A 153 4.13 -14.46 -8.93
N GLN A 154 4.42 -13.22 -8.52
CA GLN A 154 4.95 -12.93 -7.19
C GLN A 154 4.58 -11.54 -6.68
N VAL A 155 4.69 -11.34 -5.37
CA VAL A 155 4.61 -10.01 -4.75
C VAL A 155 5.85 -9.18 -5.09
N VAL A 156 5.62 -7.93 -5.47
CA VAL A 156 6.63 -6.92 -5.76
C VAL A 156 6.29 -5.61 -5.04
N LYS A 157 7.28 -4.73 -4.90
CA LYS A 157 7.06 -3.34 -4.49
C LYS A 157 7.51 -2.36 -5.56
N GLN A 158 6.77 -1.27 -5.71
CA GLN A 158 7.00 -0.23 -6.72
C GLN A 158 6.67 1.15 -6.15
N THR A 159 7.26 2.20 -6.70
CA THR A 159 6.83 3.57 -6.37
C THR A 159 5.43 3.85 -6.96
N PRO A 160 4.67 4.83 -6.46
CA PRO A 160 3.41 5.25 -7.06
C PRO A 160 3.51 5.58 -8.56
N GLN A 161 4.61 6.20 -8.99
CA GLN A 161 4.86 6.55 -10.39
C GLN A 161 5.08 5.31 -11.26
N GLN A 162 5.72 4.26 -10.73
CA GLN A 162 5.87 2.98 -11.41
C GLN A 162 4.52 2.24 -11.45
N PHE A 163 3.78 2.23 -10.35
CA PHE A 163 2.48 1.58 -10.23
C PHE A 163 1.44 2.18 -11.19
N LYS A 164 1.43 3.50 -11.39
CA LYS A 164 0.56 4.19 -12.37
C LYS A 164 0.74 3.66 -13.81
N LYS A 165 1.93 3.14 -14.15
CA LYS A 165 2.26 2.59 -15.48
C LYS A 165 1.80 1.14 -15.68
N HIS A 166 1.03 0.58 -14.74
CA HIS A 166 0.53 -0.80 -14.83
C HIS A 166 -0.31 -1.03 -16.12
N TYR A 167 -1.03 0.00 -16.56
CA TYR A 167 -1.76 0.00 -17.82
C TYR A 167 -1.32 1.15 -18.72
N LYS A 168 -1.46 0.96 -20.04
CA LYS A 168 -1.25 2.02 -21.03
C LYS A 168 -2.56 2.80 -21.23
N GLY A 169 -2.46 4.12 -21.43
CA GLY A 169 -3.59 4.98 -21.80
C GLY A 169 -3.58 6.31 -21.07
N SER A 170 -4.12 7.35 -21.70
CA SER A 170 -4.16 8.71 -21.14
C SER A 170 -5.12 8.87 -19.96
N THR A 171 -6.09 7.95 -19.81
CA THR A 171 -7.08 7.99 -18.72
C THR A 171 -6.68 7.12 -17.53
N ILE A 172 -5.49 6.50 -17.53
CA ILE A 172 -5.07 5.62 -16.43
C ILE A 172 -4.66 6.49 -15.24
N GLU A 173 -5.35 6.29 -14.12
CA GLU A 173 -5.17 7.03 -12.90
C GLU A 173 -4.97 6.08 -11.72
N VAL A 174 -4.31 6.59 -10.68
CA VAL A 174 -4.22 5.92 -9.38
C VAL A 174 -5.24 6.56 -8.44
N PHE A 175 -5.90 5.74 -7.64
CA PHE A 175 -6.84 6.14 -6.62
C PHE A 175 -6.36 5.61 -5.29
N TYR A 176 -6.57 6.35 -4.20
CA TYR A 176 -6.36 5.85 -2.87
C TYR A 176 -7.69 5.37 -2.26
N GLY A 177 -7.59 4.43 -1.33
CA GLY A 177 -8.68 4.09 -0.42
C GLY A 177 -8.13 3.84 0.98
N THR A 178 -8.72 4.43 2.01
CA THR A 178 -8.38 4.08 3.39
C THR A 178 -8.75 2.63 3.68
N PHE A 179 -8.04 1.98 4.59
CA PHE A 179 -8.28 0.57 4.88
C PHE A 179 -9.72 0.35 5.38
N PRO A 180 -10.47 -0.60 4.80
CA PRO A 180 -11.69 -1.13 5.39
C PRO A 180 -11.51 -1.52 6.86
N THR A 181 -12.51 -1.22 7.67
CA THR A 181 -12.65 -1.77 9.02
C THR A 181 -13.17 -3.19 8.88
N VAL A 182 -12.33 -4.19 9.17
CA VAL A 182 -12.74 -5.60 9.26
C VAL A 182 -13.11 -6.00 10.67
#